data_AF-A0A7J9WVP1-F1
#
_entry.id   AF-A0A7J9WVP1-F1
#
_cell.length_a   1.000
_cell.length_b   1.000
_cell.length_c   1.000
_cell.angle_alpha   90.00
_cell.angle_beta   90.00
_cell.angle_gamma   90.00
#
_symmetry.space_group_name_H-M   'P 1'
#
loop_
_entity.id
_entity.type
_entity.pdbx_description
1 polymer ?
#
loop_
_entity_poly.entity_id
_entity_poly.type
_entity_poly.pdbx_seq_one_letter_code
_entity_poly.pdbx_strand_id
1 'polypeptide(L)' 'MKNQTHKGSAPLTAKPSRRILKERMCMEEGCTTKLSQYNSRDKCWAHADFKIPRLRGRVGEAAT' A
#
# COMPACT_ATOMS: atom_id res chain seq x y z
N MET A 1 -43.78 13.87 26.30
CA MET A 1 -42.42 14.22 25.81
C MET A 1 -41.87 13.00 25.09
N LYS A 2 -41.45 13.11 23.82
CA LYS A 2 -40.98 11.96 23.03
C LYS A 2 -39.46 12.04 22.88
N ASN A 3 -38.77 11.03 23.38
CA ASN A 3 -37.32 10.96 23.49
C ASN A 3 -36.79 10.53 22.10
N GLN A 4 -36.24 11.45 21.34
CA GLN A 4 -35.68 11.15 20.02
C GLN A 4 -34.28 10.57 20.18
N THR A 5 -34.15 9.27 19.95
CA THR A 5 -32.87 8.58 19.91
C THR A 5 -32.23 8.80 18.54
N HIS A 6 -31.28 9.74 18.45
CA HIS A 6 -30.44 9.91 17.27
C HIS A 6 -29.41 8.78 17.20
N LYS A 7 -29.70 7.71 16.45
CA LYS A 7 -28.69 6.70 16.15
C LYS A 7 -27.76 7.25 15.07
N GLY A 8 -26.46 7.32 15.34
CA GLY A 8 -25.45 7.71 14.36
C GLY A 8 -25.45 6.76 13.17
N SER A 9 -25.26 7.29 11.96
CA SER A 9 -25.18 6.50 10.73
C SER A 9 -23.89 5.67 10.72
N ALA A 10 -23.97 4.39 10.34
CA ALA A 10 -22.80 3.55 10.14
C ALA A 10 -21.87 4.19 9.08
N PRO A 11 -20.54 4.16 9.28
CA PRO A 11 -19.61 4.74 8.31
C PRO A 11 -19.78 4.03 6.95
N LEU A 12 -20.15 4.78 5.92
CA LEU A 12 -20.38 4.30 4.55
C LEU A 12 -19.11 3.80 3.83
N THR A 13 -18.02 3.56 4.56
CA THR A 13 -16.68 3.58 3.98
C THR A 13 -15.89 2.30 4.29
N ALA A 14 -16.46 1.15 3.97
CA ALA A 14 -15.65 -0.05 3.74
C ALA A 14 -15.02 0.06 2.33
N LYS A 15 -13.98 0.90 2.19
CA LYS A 15 -13.24 1.00 0.92
C LYS A 15 -12.58 -0.36 0.67
N PRO A 16 -12.88 -1.06 -0.43
CA PRO A 16 -12.32 -2.39 -0.66
C PRO A 16 -10.80 -2.33 -0.76
N SER A 17 -10.14 -3.42 -0.35
CA SER A 17 -8.69 -3.50 -0.45
C SER A 17 -8.24 -3.31 -1.90
N ARG A 18 -7.18 -2.50 -2.12
CA ARG A 18 -6.62 -2.32 -3.45
C ARG A 18 -6.05 -3.66 -3.92
N ARG A 19 -6.58 -4.20 -5.01
CA ARG A 19 -6.13 -5.43 -5.64
C ARG A 19 -5.53 -5.11 -7.01
N ILE A 20 -4.33 -5.60 -7.25
CA ILE A 20 -3.64 -5.56 -8.54
C ILE A 20 -4.00 -6.85 -9.30
N LEU A 21 -3.91 -6.82 -10.64
CA LEU A 21 -4.10 -7.99 -11.50
C LEU A 21 -3.38 -9.22 -10.97
N LYS A 22 -4.07 -10.37 -11.03
CA LYS A 22 -3.51 -11.67 -10.67
C LYS A 22 -2.48 -12.07 -11.75
N GLU A 23 -1.44 -12.78 -11.31
CA GLU A 23 -0.48 -13.47 -12.18
C GLU A 23 0.60 -12.62 -12.87
N ARG A 24 1.00 -11.50 -12.26
CA ARG A 24 2.20 -10.79 -12.72
C ARG A 24 3.48 -11.53 -12.31
N MET A 25 4.51 -11.48 -13.16
CA MET A 25 5.86 -11.95 -12.85
C MET A 25 6.79 -10.76 -12.63
N CYS A 26 7.87 -10.97 -11.89
CA CYS A 26 8.91 -9.97 -11.73
C CYS A 26 9.49 -9.58 -13.12
N MET A 27 9.60 -8.29 -13.39
CA MET A 27 10.15 -7.76 -14.65
C MET A 27 11.69 -7.93 -14.77
N GLU A 28 12.33 -8.61 -13.82
CA GLU A 28 13.78 -8.75 -13.85
C GLU A 28 14.17 -9.96 -14.70
N GLU A 29 15.20 -9.78 -15.53
CA GLU A 29 15.73 -10.81 -16.42
C GLU A 29 16.05 -12.10 -15.64
N GLY A 30 15.42 -13.21 -16.01
CA GLY A 30 15.62 -14.51 -15.36
C GLY A 30 14.89 -14.70 -14.03
N CYS A 31 14.08 -13.74 -13.56
CA CYS A 31 13.32 -13.88 -12.32
C CYS A 31 11.95 -14.53 -12.53
N THR A 32 11.75 -15.74 -11.98
CA THR A 32 10.48 -16.49 -12.05
C THR A 32 9.51 -16.18 -10.89
N THR A 33 9.78 -15.14 -10.10
CA THR A 33 8.97 -14.82 -8.91
C THR A 33 7.60 -14.26 -9.30
N LYS A 34 6.52 -14.94 -8.85
CA LYS A 34 5.14 -14.47 -9.02
C LYS A 34 4.82 -13.33 -8.04
N LEU A 35 4.36 -12.19 -8.57
CA LEU A 35 3.95 -11.02 -7.79
C LEU A 35 2.55 -11.25 -7.19
N SER A 36 2.42 -10.93 -5.91
CA SER A 36 1.13 -10.97 -5.20
C SER A 36 0.22 -9.82 -5.65
N GLN A 37 -1.10 -10.02 -5.54
CA GLN A 37 -2.12 -9.00 -5.84
C GLN A 37 -1.99 -7.73 -5.00
N TYR A 38 -1.26 -7.78 -3.89
CA TYR A 38 -0.99 -6.63 -3.03
C TYR A 38 0.30 -5.89 -3.40
N ASN A 39 1.17 -6.50 -4.22
CA ASN A 39 2.38 -5.85 -4.68
C ASN A 39 2.06 -5.04 -5.94
N SER A 40 2.03 -3.72 -5.79
CA SER A 40 1.84 -2.79 -6.91
C SER A 40 3.10 -2.54 -7.74
N ARG A 41 4.27 -3.02 -7.31
CA ARG A 41 5.54 -2.86 -8.03
C ARG A 41 5.66 -3.89 -9.16
N ASP A 42 6.53 -3.60 -10.12
CA ASP A 42 6.81 -4.50 -11.25
C ASP A 42 7.97 -5.47 -10.96
N LYS A 43 8.70 -5.23 -9.87
CA LYS A 43 9.78 -6.08 -9.37
C LYS A 43 9.38 -6.80 -8.07
N CYS A 44 9.96 -7.98 -7.85
CA CYS A 44 9.75 -8.75 -6.63
C CYS A 44 10.41 -8.08 -5.41
N TRP A 45 10.19 -8.63 -4.23
CA TRP A 45 10.77 -8.11 -2.98
C TRP A 45 12.30 -8.09 -2.97
N ALA A 46 12.96 -8.99 -3.72
CA ALA A 46 14.42 -9.07 -3.82
C ALA A 46 15.01 -8.05 -4.83
N HIS A 47 14.27 -7.71 -5.88
CA HIS A 47 14.71 -6.80 -6.94
C HIS A 47 14.11 -5.40 -6.83
N ALA A 48 13.22 -5.18 -5.86
CA ALA A 48 12.66 -3.86 -5.61
C ALA A 48 13.70 -2.94 -4.98
N ASP A 49 13.73 -1.69 -5.44
CA ASP A 49 14.60 -0.66 -4.87
C ASP A 49 14.29 -0.46 -3.37
N PHE A 50 15.34 -0.53 -2.56
CA PHE A 50 15.23 -0.26 -1.13
C PHE A 50 15.18 1.25 -0.91
N LYS A 51 13.99 1.78 -0.62
CA LYS A 51 13.82 3.17 -0.21
C LYS A 51 13.86 3.26 1.31
N ILE A 52 14.89 3.94 1.84
CA ILE A 52 14.97 4.25 3.27
C ILE A 52 13.74 5.09 3.63
N PRO A 53 12.87 4.61 4.54
CA PRO A 53 11.73 5.40 4.96
C PRO A 53 12.22 6.69 5.62
N ARG A 54 11.46 7.78 5.44
CA ARG A 54 11.74 9.03 6.18
C ARG A 54 11.67 8.73 7.67
N LEU A 55 12.82 8.70 8.34
CA LEU A 55 12.84 8.64 9.80
C LEU A 55 12.14 9.89 10.33
N ARG A 56 11.11 9.70 11.16
CA ARG A 56 10.46 10.82 11.85
C ARG A 56 11.49 11.50 12.75
N GLY A 57 11.54 12.84 12.70
CA GLY A 57 12.36 13.63 13.62
C GLY A 57 13.78 13.98 13.17
N ARG A 58 14.23 13.57 11.98
CA ARG A 58 15.49 14.09 11.42
C ARG A 58 15.17 14.93 10.19
N VAL A 59 15.21 16.25 10.35
CA VAL A 59 15.33 17.19 9.25
C VAL A 59 16.74 16.98 8.72
N GLY A 60 16.89 16.10 7.73
CA GLY A 60 18.14 16.04 7.00
C GLY A 60 18.33 17.41 6.36
N GLU A 61 19.38 18.12 6.75
CA GLU A 61 19.94 19.17 5.90
C GLU A 61 19.92 18.64 4.47
N ALA A 62 19.22 19.36 3.59
CA ALA A 62 19.21 19.04 2.19
C ALA A 62 20.67 18.92 1.76
N ALA A 63 21.02 17.81 1.13
CA ALA A 63 22.30 17.66 0.47
C ALA A 63 22.45 18.84 -0.51
N THR A 64 23.32 19.79 -0.14
CA THR A 64 23.90 20.79 -1.02
C THR A 64 24.69 20.14 -2.13
#